data_AF-A0A7S2YID5-F1
#
_entry.id   AF-A0A7S2YID5-F1
#
_cell.length_a   1.000
_cell.length_b   1.000
_cell.length_c   1.000
_cell.angle_alpha   90.00
_cell.angle_beta   90.00
_cell.angle_gamma   90.00
#
_symmetry.space_group_name_H-M   'P 1'
#
loop_
_entity.id
_entity.type
_entity.pdbx_description
1 polymer ?
#
loop_
_entity_poly.entity_id
_entity_poly.type
_entity_poly.pdbx_seq_one_letter_code
_entity_poly.pdbx_strand_id
1 'polypeptide(L)'
;GTPKDGAAPASVFTPNANIAINGVCFRSLPSDMHFAVQHFRQANAGPMAATQELPSLHDLLPTSVESTATSPSYMSITMGPQQQPKLTGGALLEKYCIALESLLFAERKETLLLYERYSQYKCTTLTFPPKSPEGRTYCSIEIAGIADAAPSVKAGDILLIRPIELTQKYDVRRPIPKMGVLEIQCQVETVKRSRGTNEQGVTEKDCIQAMWLEQHQVVDFASRGYTVPRALQMPNMPVNVRIVPSPFPFVRCLTAVDWLRATILSMQPVENPQQEPHPLQELLFPTRAPILPPLEDSDLFFSDDANTNDQLNGQQENFVRLMMQRTIHPTTDNIRGPLVLTGPAGTGKTRTMLSAIQRILSLNHHPLNGAHSNRQQILVCTPSHTAANVITRRLGKFLRA
;
A
#
# COMPACT_ATOMS: atom_id res chain seq x y z
N GLY A 1 6.02 68.82 -18.68
CA GLY A 1 7.41 68.42 -18.39
C GLY A 1 7.37 67.33 -17.35
N THR A 2 7.95 66.19 -17.71
CA THR A 2 8.46 65.10 -16.86
C THR A 2 9.11 65.57 -15.53
N PRO A 3 9.52 64.67 -14.60
CA PRO A 3 8.80 63.52 -14.02
C PRO A 3 9.18 63.24 -12.53
N LYS A 4 8.52 62.24 -11.92
CA LYS A 4 9.09 61.07 -11.21
C LYS A 4 9.85 61.12 -9.86
N ASP A 5 9.45 60.14 -9.04
CA ASP A 5 10.23 59.09 -8.34
C ASP A 5 10.34 59.15 -6.80
N GLY A 6 9.89 58.05 -6.20
CA GLY A 6 10.02 57.75 -4.77
C GLY A 6 9.16 56.56 -4.27
N ALA A 7 8.78 55.60 -5.13
CA ALA A 7 8.16 54.35 -4.69
C ALA A 7 9.23 53.27 -4.57
N ALA A 8 9.43 52.75 -3.35
CA ALA A 8 10.32 51.64 -3.06
C ALA A 8 9.87 50.36 -3.79
N PRO A 9 10.80 49.54 -4.32
CA PRO A 9 10.43 48.33 -5.04
C PRO A 9 9.89 47.28 -4.07
N ALA A 10 8.69 46.77 -4.36
CA ALA A 10 8.19 45.52 -3.82
C ALA A 10 9.15 44.40 -4.25
N SER A 11 9.89 43.86 -3.29
CA SER A 11 10.66 42.63 -3.49
C SER A 11 9.69 41.49 -3.73
N VAL A 12 9.54 41.09 -4.99
CA VAL A 12 8.95 39.82 -5.39
C VAL A 12 9.90 38.73 -4.92
N PHE A 13 9.69 38.25 -3.70
CA PHE A 13 10.34 37.05 -3.20
C PHE A 13 9.63 35.86 -3.82
N THR A 14 10.19 35.31 -4.88
CA THR A 14 9.84 33.97 -5.39
C THR A 14 10.42 32.92 -4.43
N PRO A 15 9.61 32.11 -3.73
CA PRO A 15 10.16 30.95 -3.04
C PRO A 15 10.31 29.83 -4.08
N ASN A 16 11.42 29.87 -4.84
CA ASN A 16 11.98 28.67 -5.44
C ASN A 16 12.60 27.82 -4.33
N ALA A 17 11.75 27.15 -3.56
CA ALA A 17 12.14 26.00 -2.76
C ALA A 17 11.39 24.81 -3.33
N ASN A 18 12.00 24.17 -4.33
CA ASN A 18 11.65 22.82 -4.74
C ASN A 18 11.87 21.90 -3.54
N ILE A 19 10.86 21.76 -2.69
CA ILE A 19 10.70 20.59 -1.84
C ILE A 19 10.29 19.49 -2.82
N ALA A 20 11.30 18.85 -3.41
CA ALA A 20 11.13 17.57 -4.04
C ALA A 20 10.67 16.60 -2.95
N ILE A 21 9.35 16.44 -2.83
CA ILE A 21 8.79 15.22 -2.28
C ILE A 21 9.12 14.16 -3.32
N ASN A 22 10.35 13.66 -3.26
CA ASN A 22 10.73 12.42 -3.91
C ASN A 22 9.94 11.33 -3.19
N GLY A 23 8.66 11.18 -3.56
CA GLY A 23 8.08 9.86 -3.62
C GLY A 23 9.11 9.02 -4.37
N VAL A 24 9.50 7.91 -3.77
CA VAL A 24 10.46 6.97 -4.35
C VAL A 24 9.89 6.52 -5.70
N CYS A 25 10.22 7.28 -6.74
CA CYS A 25 10.31 6.78 -8.08
C CYS A 25 11.59 5.96 -8.03
N PHE A 26 11.46 4.63 -8.03
CA PHE A 26 12.56 3.77 -8.40
C PHE A 26 12.96 4.16 -9.83
N ARG A 27 13.87 5.13 -9.98
CA ARG A 27 14.62 5.32 -11.21
C ARG A 27 15.46 4.06 -11.36
N SER A 28 15.16 3.35 -12.45
CA SER A 28 15.73 2.05 -12.86
C SER A 28 15.71 0.97 -11.78
N LEU A 29 14.76 0.05 -11.90
CA LEU A 29 14.96 -1.32 -11.43
C LEU A 29 16.33 -1.80 -11.96
N PRO A 30 17.15 -2.49 -11.14
CA PRO A 30 18.31 -3.21 -11.66
C PRO A 30 17.86 -4.10 -12.82
N SER A 31 18.65 -4.17 -13.89
CA SER A 31 18.42 -5.05 -15.06
C SER A 31 18.10 -6.49 -14.66
N ASP A 32 18.47 -6.90 -13.46
CA ASP A 32 18.29 -8.24 -12.90
C ASP A 32 16.85 -8.51 -12.41
N MET A 33 16.04 -7.47 -12.13
CA MET A 33 14.60 -7.64 -11.84
C MET A 33 13.72 -7.72 -13.10
N HIS A 34 14.21 -7.25 -14.25
CA HIS A 34 13.55 -7.52 -15.54
C HIS A 34 13.57 -9.03 -15.85
N PHE A 35 14.59 -9.74 -15.37
CA PHE A 35 14.78 -11.18 -15.55
C PHE A 35 13.71 -11.99 -14.80
N ALA A 36 13.36 -11.61 -13.57
CA ALA A 36 12.34 -12.30 -12.78
C ALA A 36 10.92 -12.16 -13.37
N VAL A 37 10.59 -10.98 -13.90
CA VAL A 37 9.29 -10.75 -14.56
C VAL A 37 9.23 -11.40 -15.96
N GLN A 38 10.35 -11.50 -16.67
CA GLN A 38 10.42 -12.22 -17.95
C GLN A 38 10.39 -13.74 -17.77
N HIS A 39 11.01 -14.31 -16.74
CA HIS A 39 10.94 -15.75 -16.45
C HIS A 39 9.51 -16.19 -16.08
N PHE A 40 8.77 -15.36 -15.35
CA PHE A 40 7.36 -15.64 -15.04
C PHE A 40 6.46 -15.59 -16.30
N ARG A 41 6.85 -14.81 -17.33
CA ARG A 41 6.16 -14.76 -18.63
C ARG A 41 6.58 -15.89 -19.58
N GLN A 42 7.85 -16.30 -19.59
CA GLN A 42 8.35 -17.39 -20.42
C GLN A 42 7.95 -18.77 -19.90
N ALA A 43 7.83 -18.96 -18.58
CA ALA A 43 7.33 -20.22 -17.99
C ALA A 43 5.84 -20.49 -18.32
N ASN A 44 5.09 -19.47 -18.78
CA ASN A 44 3.67 -19.56 -19.14
C ASN A 44 3.41 -19.45 -20.65
N ALA A 45 4.45 -19.42 -21.49
CA ALA A 45 4.35 -19.35 -22.95
C ALA A 45 4.82 -20.66 -23.60
N GLY A 46 4.12 -21.76 -23.30
CA GLY A 46 4.25 -23.01 -24.04
C GLY A 46 3.34 -23.04 -25.28
N PRO A 47 3.69 -23.75 -26.36
CA PRO A 47 2.91 -23.77 -27.58
C PRO A 47 1.58 -24.50 -27.38
N MET A 48 0.49 -23.86 -27.82
CA MET A 48 -0.82 -24.48 -27.90
C MET A 48 -0.79 -25.68 -28.85
N ALA A 49 -1.01 -26.88 -28.30
CA ALA A 49 -1.41 -28.05 -29.07
C ALA A 49 -2.38 -28.91 -28.25
N ALA A 50 -3.53 -29.19 -28.87
CA ALA A 50 -4.56 -30.17 -28.56
C ALA A 50 -5.37 -30.00 -27.25
N THR A 51 -6.66 -29.74 -27.45
CA THR A 51 -7.78 -29.96 -26.52
C THR A 51 -7.62 -31.23 -25.69
N GLN A 52 -7.32 -31.06 -24.40
CA GLN A 52 -7.75 -31.97 -23.35
C GLN A 52 -8.74 -31.22 -22.47
N GLU A 53 -9.88 -31.85 -22.23
CA GLU A 53 -10.95 -31.32 -21.38
C GLU A 53 -10.40 -31.06 -19.97
N LEU A 54 -10.51 -29.82 -19.51
CA LEU A 54 -10.29 -29.46 -18.12
C LEU A 54 -11.34 -30.19 -17.26
N PRO A 55 -10.96 -30.85 -16.15
CA PRO A 55 -11.93 -31.43 -15.24
C PRO A 55 -12.82 -30.33 -14.65
N SER A 56 -14.08 -30.67 -14.41
CA SER A 56 -15.07 -29.74 -13.91
C SER A 56 -14.69 -29.24 -12.51
N LEU A 57 -15.08 -28.01 -12.18
CA LEU A 57 -14.80 -27.37 -10.88
C LEU A 57 -15.41 -28.12 -9.67
N HIS A 58 -16.17 -29.19 -9.90
CA HIS A 58 -16.73 -30.08 -8.90
C HIS A 58 -15.76 -31.19 -8.44
N ASP A 59 -14.70 -31.48 -9.20
CA ASP A 59 -13.82 -32.63 -8.96
C ASP A 59 -12.62 -32.32 -8.03
N LEU A 60 -12.48 -31.07 -7.55
CA LEU A 60 -11.40 -30.61 -6.66
C LEU A 60 -11.86 -30.28 -5.22
N LEU A 61 -13.09 -30.65 -4.86
CA LEU A 61 -13.58 -30.51 -3.48
C LEU A 61 -13.46 -31.87 -2.76
N PRO A 62 -12.85 -31.93 -1.56
CA PRO A 62 -12.92 -33.12 -0.73
C PRO A 62 -14.38 -33.39 -0.36
N THR A 63 -14.82 -34.62 -0.60
CA THR A 63 -16.13 -35.14 -0.22
C THR A 63 -16.29 -35.10 1.31
N SER A 64 -17.29 -34.33 1.74
CA SER A 64 -18.08 -34.47 2.98
C SER A 64 -17.32 -34.78 4.28
N VAL A 65 -17.16 -33.77 5.12
CA VAL A 65 -17.17 -33.96 6.59
C VAL A 65 -18.60 -33.70 7.05
N GLU A 66 -19.28 -34.75 7.52
CA GLU A 66 -20.61 -34.67 8.10
C GLU A 66 -20.60 -33.76 9.33
N SER A 67 -21.47 -32.75 9.28
CA SER A 67 -21.75 -31.82 10.37
C SER A 67 -22.82 -32.41 11.27
N THR A 68 -22.44 -32.96 12.42
CA THR A 68 -23.35 -33.05 13.57
C THR A 68 -23.11 -31.85 14.48
N ALA A 69 -24.12 -30.99 14.55
CA ALA A 69 -24.15 -29.83 15.42
C ALA A 69 -24.35 -30.29 16.88
N THR A 70 -23.30 -30.15 17.69
CA THR A 70 -23.40 -30.09 19.15
C THR A 70 -22.52 -28.96 19.67
N SER A 71 -23.08 -28.21 20.62
CA SER A 71 -22.58 -26.96 21.21
C SER A 71 -21.11 -27.00 21.65
N PRO A 72 -20.38 -25.87 21.62
CA PRO A 72 -18.96 -25.84 21.99
C PRO A 72 -18.81 -25.93 23.51
N SER A 73 -18.59 -27.15 24.00
CA SER A 73 -18.02 -27.41 25.31
C SER A 73 -16.54 -27.03 25.26
N TYR A 74 -16.14 -25.99 26.00
CA TYR A 74 -14.73 -25.66 26.21
C TYR A 74 -14.05 -26.82 26.96
N MET A 75 -13.39 -27.72 26.21
CA MET A 75 -12.40 -28.62 26.79
C MET A 75 -11.15 -27.81 27.13
N SER A 76 -10.99 -27.50 28.42
CA SER A 76 -9.69 -27.11 28.96
C SER A 76 -8.76 -28.32 28.90
N ILE A 77 -7.96 -28.42 27.84
CA ILE A 77 -6.87 -29.39 27.77
C ILE A 77 -5.74 -28.87 28.66
N THR A 78 -5.64 -29.41 29.86
CA THR A 78 -4.47 -29.21 30.73
C THR A 78 -3.31 -29.99 30.15
N MET A 79 -2.60 -29.39 29.19
CA MET A 79 -1.32 -29.91 28.69
C MET A 79 -0.32 -29.86 29.84
N GLY A 80 0.17 -31.03 30.28
CA GLY A 80 1.32 -31.12 31.18
C GLY A 80 2.55 -30.44 30.57
N PRO A 81 3.59 -30.15 31.36
CA PRO A 81 4.79 -29.44 30.90
C PRO A 81 5.64 -30.35 29.99
N GLN A 82 5.17 -30.57 28.77
CA GLN A 82 6.00 -31.12 27.71
C GLN A 82 6.96 -30.02 27.27
N GLN A 83 8.25 -30.27 27.47
CA GLN A 83 9.32 -29.43 26.94
C GLN A 83 9.16 -29.35 25.42
N GLN A 84 8.55 -28.27 24.93
CA GLN A 84 8.51 -28.01 23.51
C GLN A 84 9.96 -27.91 23.02
N PRO A 85 10.34 -28.64 21.95
CA PRO A 85 11.69 -28.57 21.42
C PRO A 85 11.99 -27.10 21.08
N LYS A 86 13.09 -26.56 21.62
CA LYS A 86 13.58 -25.23 21.29
C LYS A 86 13.88 -25.21 19.80
N LEU A 87 12.97 -24.65 19.01
CA LEU A 87 13.17 -24.46 17.59
C LEU A 87 14.39 -23.55 17.40
N THR A 88 15.30 -23.97 16.51
CA THR A 88 16.40 -23.11 16.07
C THR A 88 15.81 -21.89 15.35
N GLY A 89 16.54 -20.78 15.41
CA GLY A 89 16.07 -19.50 14.90
C GLY A 89 15.63 -19.51 13.44
N GLY A 90 16.45 -20.08 12.56
CA GLY A 90 16.11 -20.20 11.13
C GLY A 90 14.83 -21.00 10.88
N ALA A 91 14.60 -22.08 11.64
CA ALA A 91 13.38 -22.87 11.50
C ALA A 91 12.12 -22.11 11.94
N LEU A 92 12.23 -21.22 12.93
CA LEU A 92 11.13 -20.36 13.35
C LEU A 92 10.80 -19.31 12.28
N LEU A 93 11.81 -18.67 11.71
CA LEU A 93 11.63 -17.68 10.64
C LEU A 93 11.05 -18.28 9.36
N GLU A 94 11.52 -19.47 8.93
CA GLU A 94 10.95 -20.12 7.75
C GLU A 94 9.48 -20.49 7.95
N LYS A 95 9.14 -21.04 9.13
CA LYS A 95 7.75 -21.31 9.50
C LYS A 95 6.90 -20.03 9.48
N TYR A 96 7.47 -18.92 9.95
CA TYR A 96 6.79 -17.62 9.90
C TYR A 96 6.55 -17.15 8.46
N CYS A 97 7.54 -17.26 7.57
CA CYS A 97 7.39 -16.91 6.15
C CYS A 97 6.31 -17.75 5.46
N ILE A 98 6.33 -19.08 5.65
CA ILE A 98 5.32 -20.00 5.10
C ILE A 98 3.91 -19.65 5.61
N ALA A 99 3.78 -19.40 6.91
CA ALA A 99 2.50 -19.02 7.50
C ALA A 99 1.97 -17.70 6.94
N LEU A 100 2.82 -16.66 6.85
CA LEU A 100 2.44 -15.37 6.26
C LEU A 100 2.05 -15.49 4.80
N GLU A 101 2.82 -16.23 4.00
CA GLU A 101 2.54 -16.46 2.59
C GLU A 101 1.16 -17.11 2.42
N SER A 102 0.88 -18.19 3.17
CA SER A 102 -0.41 -18.87 3.17
C SER A 102 -1.57 -17.92 3.53
N LEU A 103 -1.39 -17.10 4.57
CA LEU A 103 -2.39 -16.11 4.99
C LEU A 103 -2.62 -15.04 3.91
N LEU A 104 -1.57 -14.54 3.26
CA LEU A 104 -1.68 -13.58 2.17
C LEU A 104 -2.47 -14.14 0.97
N PHE A 105 -2.24 -15.41 0.61
CA PHE A 105 -3.00 -16.07 -0.45
C PHE A 105 -4.48 -16.25 -0.06
N ALA A 106 -4.75 -16.66 1.19
CA ALA A 106 -6.10 -16.78 1.71
C ALA A 106 -6.84 -15.44 1.69
N GLU A 107 -6.23 -14.38 2.22
CA GLU A 107 -6.78 -13.01 2.20
C GLU A 107 -7.04 -12.53 0.77
N ARG A 108 -6.08 -12.76 -0.15
CA ARG A 108 -6.24 -12.37 -1.55
C ARG A 108 -7.42 -13.09 -2.22
N LYS A 109 -7.55 -14.40 -1.99
CA LYS A 109 -8.65 -15.21 -2.52
C LYS A 109 -10.00 -14.71 -1.99
N GLU A 110 -10.11 -14.48 -0.69
CA GLU A 110 -11.33 -13.97 -0.07
C GLU A 110 -11.67 -12.56 -0.59
N THR A 111 -10.68 -11.67 -0.69
CA THR A 111 -10.86 -10.33 -1.24
C THR A 111 -11.40 -10.36 -2.67
N LEU A 112 -10.88 -11.26 -3.52
CA LEU A 112 -11.37 -11.42 -4.89
C LEU A 112 -12.84 -11.87 -4.94
N LEU A 113 -13.22 -12.81 -4.08
CA LEU A 113 -14.61 -13.28 -3.96
C LEU A 113 -15.55 -12.18 -3.47
N LEU A 114 -15.10 -11.35 -2.52
CA LEU A 114 -15.90 -10.22 -2.04
C LEU A 114 -16.08 -9.15 -3.13
N TYR A 115 -15.04 -8.84 -3.90
CA TYR A 115 -15.11 -7.90 -5.01
C TYR A 115 -16.01 -8.38 -6.15
N GLU A 116 -16.10 -9.68 -6.39
CA GLU A 116 -16.99 -10.25 -7.40
C GLU A 116 -18.46 -9.90 -7.13
N ARG A 117 -18.85 -9.80 -5.86
CA ARG A 117 -20.20 -9.38 -5.43
C ARG A 117 -20.53 -7.94 -5.81
N TYR A 118 -19.53 -7.11 -6.12
CA TYR A 118 -19.74 -5.72 -6.54
C TYR A 118 -19.98 -5.57 -8.04
N SER A 119 -19.89 -6.66 -8.81
CA SER A 119 -20.12 -6.63 -10.25
C SER A 119 -21.52 -6.11 -10.56
N GLN A 120 -21.60 -5.05 -11.36
CA GLN A 120 -22.85 -4.43 -11.77
C GLN A 120 -23.14 -4.76 -13.22
N TYR A 121 -24.37 -5.14 -13.51
CA TYR A 121 -24.83 -5.42 -14.87
C TYR A 121 -25.74 -4.29 -15.35
N LYS A 122 -25.63 -3.93 -16.64
CA LYS A 122 -26.45 -2.87 -17.26
C LYS A 122 -26.36 -1.52 -16.53
N CYS A 123 -25.18 -1.15 -16.05
CA CYS A 123 -24.92 0.19 -15.53
C CYS A 123 -25.04 1.20 -16.68
N THR A 124 -25.91 2.19 -16.53
CA THR A 124 -26.22 3.16 -17.59
C THR A 124 -25.40 4.43 -17.51
N THR A 125 -24.83 4.79 -16.35
CA THR A 125 -24.13 6.08 -16.21
C THR A 125 -22.63 5.92 -16.43
N LEU A 126 -22.19 6.20 -17.67
CA LEU A 126 -20.80 6.53 -17.97
C LEU A 126 -20.73 7.97 -18.47
N THR A 127 -20.07 8.82 -17.70
CA THR A 127 -19.65 10.14 -18.20
C THR A 127 -18.17 10.11 -18.49
N PHE A 128 -17.82 10.56 -19.70
CA PHE A 128 -16.44 10.76 -20.13
C PHE A 128 -16.14 12.25 -19.97
N PRO A 129 -15.52 12.66 -18.84
CA PRO A 129 -15.05 14.03 -18.74
C PRO A 129 -14.05 14.30 -19.88
N PRO A 130 -13.89 15.58 -20.28
CA PRO A 130 -12.87 15.96 -21.25
C PRO A 130 -11.50 15.44 -20.79
N LYS A 131 -10.63 15.11 -21.76
CA LYS A 131 -9.26 14.64 -21.51
C LYS A 131 -8.59 15.52 -20.46
N SER A 132 -7.85 14.91 -19.53
CA SER A 132 -7.07 15.69 -18.58
C SER A 132 -6.07 16.59 -19.32
N PRO A 133 -5.50 17.61 -18.66
CA PRO A 133 -4.41 18.41 -19.23
C PRO A 133 -3.24 17.56 -19.73
N GLU A 134 -3.06 16.37 -19.15
CA GLU A 134 -2.04 15.38 -19.51
C GLU A 134 -2.46 14.46 -20.68
N GLY A 135 -3.63 14.70 -21.29
CA GLY A 135 -4.16 13.92 -22.40
C GLY A 135 -4.76 12.57 -22.02
N ARG A 136 -4.84 12.24 -20.72
CA ARG A 136 -5.36 10.94 -20.26
C ARG A 136 -6.89 10.89 -20.33
N THR A 137 -7.40 9.71 -20.69
CA THR A 137 -8.84 9.44 -20.79
C THR A 137 -9.38 8.95 -19.44
N TYR A 138 -10.46 9.57 -18.97
CA TYR A 138 -11.15 9.19 -17.74
C TYR A 138 -12.57 8.75 -18.01
N CYS A 139 -13.11 7.95 -17.11
CA CYS A 139 -14.53 7.63 -17.05
C CYS A 139 -15.03 7.79 -15.62
N SER A 140 -16.32 8.07 -15.50
CA SER A 140 -17.00 8.21 -14.23
C SER A 140 -18.20 7.27 -14.21
N ILE A 141 -18.26 6.38 -13.22
CA ILE A 141 -19.31 5.36 -13.08
C ILE A 141 -20.07 5.60 -11.78
N GLU A 142 -21.39 5.61 -11.87
CA GLU A 142 -22.25 5.70 -10.69
C GLU A 142 -22.70 4.31 -10.22
N ILE A 143 -22.38 3.96 -8.97
CA ILE A 143 -22.72 2.67 -8.35
C ILE A 143 -23.24 2.94 -6.94
N ALA A 144 -24.45 2.48 -6.62
CA ALA A 144 -25.03 2.70 -5.30
C ALA A 144 -24.30 1.90 -4.21
N GLY A 145 -23.91 2.57 -3.11
CA GLY A 145 -23.33 1.95 -1.92
C GLY A 145 -21.90 1.40 -2.08
N ILE A 146 -21.23 1.66 -3.21
CA ILE A 146 -19.89 1.11 -3.45
C ILE A 146 -18.82 1.74 -2.55
N ALA A 147 -19.04 2.97 -2.07
CA ALA A 147 -18.13 3.62 -1.14
C ALA A 147 -18.14 2.94 0.24
N ASP A 148 -19.26 2.29 0.59
CA ASP A 148 -19.49 1.60 1.86
C ASP A 148 -19.37 0.08 1.75
N ALA A 149 -18.92 -0.41 0.59
CA ALA A 149 -18.60 -1.80 0.40
C ALA A 149 -17.52 -2.28 1.40
N ALA A 150 -17.59 -3.56 1.77
CA ALA A 150 -16.65 -4.20 2.68
C ALA A 150 -16.05 -5.46 2.00
N PRO A 151 -14.81 -5.38 1.48
CA PRO A 151 -13.89 -4.25 1.49
C PRO A 151 -14.28 -3.07 0.59
N SER A 152 -13.88 -1.87 1.00
CA SER A 152 -14.13 -0.63 0.25
C SER A 152 -13.26 -0.59 -1.01
N VAL A 153 -13.80 -0.09 -2.13
CA VAL A 153 -13.02 0.18 -3.34
C VAL A 153 -12.01 1.29 -3.08
N LYS A 154 -10.75 1.08 -3.49
CA LYS A 154 -9.62 1.99 -3.22
C LYS A 154 -9.04 2.54 -4.51
N ALA A 155 -8.35 3.68 -4.39
CA ALA A 155 -7.48 4.15 -5.46
C ALA A 155 -6.42 3.09 -5.80
N GLY A 156 -6.21 2.86 -7.09
CA GLY A 156 -5.31 1.82 -7.62
C GLY A 156 -5.98 0.47 -7.91
N ASP A 157 -7.25 0.27 -7.51
CA ASP A 157 -8.04 -0.89 -7.93
C ASP A 157 -8.32 -0.86 -9.43
N ILE A 158 -8.70 -2.01 -10.00
CA ILE A 158 -8.94 -2.16 -11.44
C ILE A 158 -10.45 -2.26 -11.69
N LEU A 159 -10.90 -1.53 -12.71
CA LEU A 159 -12.27 -1.49 -13.18
C LEU A 159 -12.32 -2.07 -14.58
N LEU A 160 -13.10 -3.13 -14.76
CA LEU A 160 -13.31 -3.82 -16.02
C LEU A 160 -14.68 -3.42 -16.57
N ILE A 161 -14.69 -2.68 -17.67
CA ILE A 161 -15.91 -2.15 -18.30
C ILE A 161 -16.18 -2.93 -19.59
N ARG A 162 -17.35 -3.53 -19.70
CA ARG A 162 -17.78 -4.30 -20.87
C ARG A 162 -19.04 -3.68 -21.48
N PRO A 163 -18.95 -3.06 -22.67
CA PRO A 163 -20.10 -2.54 -23.40
C PRO A 163 -21.07 -3.63 -23.79
N ILE A 164 -22.38 -3.41 -23.58
CA ILE A 164 -23.42 -4.39 -23.93
C ILE A 164 -23.74 -4.31 -25.43
N GLU A 165 -24.00 -3.11 -25.97
CA GLU A 165 -24.54 -2.96 -27.32
C GLU A 165 -23.54 -3.23 -28.47
N LEU A 166 -22.23 -3.07 -28.22
CA LEU A 166 -21.21 -3.37 -29.23
C LEU A 166 -21.16 -4.85 -29.62
N THR A 167 -21.77 -5.73 -28.81
CA THR A 167 -21.85 -7.15 -29.12
C THR A 167 -23.02 -7.53 -30.03
N GLN A 168 -23.98 -6.63 -30.30
CA GLN A 168 -25.27 -7.01 -30.88
C GLN A 168 -25.61 -6.43 -32.27
N LYS A 169 -24.92 -5.40 -32.77
CA LYS A 169 -25.21 -4.89 -34.13
C LYS A 169 -24.50 -5.71 -35.20
N TYR A 170 -25.12 -6.84 -35.55
CA TYR A 170 -24.78 -7.68 -36.69
C TYR A 170 -25.10 -6.98 -38.00
N ASP A 171 -24.09 -6.74 -38.84
CA ASP A 171 -24.34 -6.55 -40.27
C ASP A 171 -24.53 -7.94 -40.89
N VAL A 172 -25.78 -8.26 -41.23
CA VAL A 172 -26.20 -9.57 -41.79
C VAL A 172 -25.42 -9.93 -43.06
N ARG A 173 -24.83 -8.93 -43.73
CA ARG A 173 -24.20 -9.10 -45.05
C ARG A 173 -22.73 -9.51 -44.99
N ARG A 174 -22.09 -9.46 -43.83
CA ARG A 174 -20.71 -9.92 -43.65
C ARG A 174 -20.59 -10.65 -42.32
N PRO A 175 -20.26 -11.95 -42.30
CA PRO A 175 -19.91 -12.62 -41.06
C PRO A 175 -18.64 -11.98 -40.52
N ILE A 176 -18.81 -10.98 -39.66
CA ILE A 176 -17.70 -10.42 -38.90
C ILE A 176 -17.27 -11.53 -37.94
N PRO A 177 -15.97 -11.87 -37.88
CA PRO A 177 -15.48 -12.87 -36.92
C PRO A 177 -16.00 -12.52 -35.53
N LYS A 178 -16.52 -13.53 -34.81
CA LYS A 178 -17.05 -13.38 -33.44
C LYS A 178 -16.13 -12.45 -32.65
N MET A 179 -16.59 -11.23 -32.39
CA MET A 179 -15.78 -10.29 -31.64
C MET A 179 -15.53 -10.90 -30.28
N GLY A 180 -14.26 -11.06 -29.92
CA GLY A 180 -13.89 -11.37 -28.55
C GLY A 180 -14.58 -10.37 -27.61
N VAL A 181 -14.95 -10.83 -26.42
CA VAL A 181 -15.61 -9.99 -25.41
C VAL A 181 -14.76 -8.75 -25.21
N LEU A 182 -15.32 -7.57 -25.51
CA LEU A 182 -14.59 -6.34 -25.32
C LEU A 182 -14.58 -5.95 -23.85
N GLU A 183 -13.40 -5.87 -23.27
CA GLU A 183 -13.19 -5.47 -21.88
C GLU A 183 -12.18 -4.34 -21.80
N ILE A 184 -12.63 -3.19 -21.28
CA ILE A 184 -11.82 -2.00 -21.08
C ILE A 184 -11.32 -2.02 -19.66
N GLN A 185 -10.02 -1.88 -19.50
CA GLN A 185 -9.36 -1.87 -18.20
C GLN A 185 -9.09 -0.42 -17.81
N CYS A 186 -9.63 -0.03 -16.67
CA CYS A 186 -9.38 1.26 -16.05
C CYS A 186 -8.79 1.06 -14.66
N GLN A 187 -8.04 2.05 -14.18
CA GLN A 187 -7.54 2.11 -12.82
C GLN A 187 -8.36 3.14 -12.05
N VAL A 188 -8.88 2.74 -10.89
CA VAL A 188 -9.62 3.63 -9.99
C VAL A 188 -8.67 4.70 -9.47
N GLU A 189 -9.05 5.97 -9.65
CA GLU A 189 -8.30 7.12 -9.17
C GLU A 189 -8.92 7.64 -7.87
N THR A 190 -10.24 7.87 -7.90
CA THR A 190 -10.97 8.34 -6.73
C THR A 190 -12.33 7.70 -6.63
N VAL A 191 -12.78 7.50 -5.39
CA VAL A 191 -14.16 7.09 -5.07
C VAL A 191 -14.79 8.24 -4.31
N LYS A 192 -15.86 8.81 -4.86
CA LYS A 192 -16.63 9.90 -4.27
C LYS A 192 -17.89 9.32 -3.67
N ARG A 193 -18.03 9.46 -2.35
CA ARG A 193 -19.26 9.10 -1.64
C ARG A 193 -20.36 10.10 -1.99
N SER A 194 -21.54 9.57 -2.24
CA SER A 194 -22.77 10.35 -2.37
C SER A 194 -23.04 11.18 -1.11
N ARG A 195 -23.74 12.31 -1.25
CA ARG A 195 -24.15 13.15 -0.11
C ARG A 195 -25.48 12.69 0.52
N GLY A 196 -25.97 11.50 0.12
CA GLY A 196 -27.26 10.97 0.54
C GLY A 196 -28.37 11.34 -0.44
N THR A 197 -29.55 11.64 0.10
CA THR A 197 -30.73 12.00 -0.67
C THR A 197 -30.76 13.50 -0.92
N ASN A 198 -30.91 13.90 -2.18
CA ASN A 198 -31.05 15.32 -2.54
C ASN A 198 -32.41 15.88 -2.07
N GLU A 199 -32.61 17.20 -2.20
CA GLU A 199 -33.87 17.89 -1.83
C GLU A 199 -35.12 17.34 -2.55
N GLN A 200 -34.91 16.64 -3.68
CA GLN A 200 -35.97 16.03 -4.50
C GLN A 200 -36.29 14.60 -4.07
N GLY A 201 -35.69 14.08 -2.99
CA GLY A 201 -35.91 12.71 -2.55
C GLY A 201 -35.16 11.65 -3.37
N VAL A 202 -34.27 12.06 -4.28
CA VAL A 202 -33.46 11.15 -5.10
C VAL A 202 -32.15 10.86 -4.38
N THR A 203 -31.92 9.58 -4.05
CA THR A 203 -30.64 9.11 -3.49
C THR A 203 -29.54 9.24 -4.54
N GLU A 204 -28.57 10.12 -4.28
CA GLU A 204 -27.38 10.23 -5.10
C GLU A 204 -26.59 8.91 -5.02
N LYS A 205 -26.07 8.46 -6.15
CA LYS A 205 -25.20 7.27 -6.20
C LYS A 205 -23.77 7.68 -5.89
N ASP A 206 -22.99 6.75 -5.35
CA ASP A 206 -21.54 6.96 -5.24
C ASP A 206 -20.94 6.94 -6.65
N CYS A 207 -19.82 7.65 -6.81
CA CYS A 207 -19.19 7.89 -8.08
C CYS A 207 -17.74 7.41 -8.06
N ILE A 208 -17.39 6.48 -8.95
CA ILE A 208 -16.03 6.02 -9.18
C ILE A 208 -15.46 6.79 -10.37
N GLN A 209 -14.37 7.51 -10.15
CA GLN A 209 -13.58 8.08 -11.25
C GLN A 209 -12.39 7.16 -11.54
N ALA A 210 -12.28 6.69 -12.78
CA ALA A 210 -11.25 5.77 -13.20
C ALA A 210 -10.56 6.25 -14.49
N MET A 211 -9.24 6.05 -14.55
CA MET A 211 -8.38 6.38 -15.67
C MET A 211 -8.20 5.16 -16.58
N TRP A 212 -8.23 5.35 -17.89
CA TRP A 212 -8.02 4.27 -18.85
C TRP A 212 -6.57 3.80 -18.86
N LEU A 213 -6.36 2.48 -18.85
CA LEU A 213 -5.03 1.88 -19.01
C LEU A 213 -4.73 1.72 -20.51
N GLU A 214 -4.38 2.83 -21.17
CA GLU A 214 -4.25 2.93 -22.64
C GLU A 214 -3.17 1.99 -23.23
N GLN A 215 -2.10 1.69 -22.48
CA GLN A 215 -0.87 1.09 -23.02
C GLN A 215 -1.05 -0.30 -23.64
N HIS A 216 -2.03 -1.09 -23.22
CA HIS A 216 -2.27 -2.43 -23.79
C HIS A 216 -3.47 -2.49 -24.72
N GLN A 217 -4.44 -1.59 -24.54
CA GLN A 217 -5.71 -1.70 -25.22
C GLN A 217 -5.71 -0.98 -26.57
N VAL A 218 -5.05 0.18 -26.66
CA VAL A 218 -5.03 0.99 -27.90
C VAL A 218 -4.34 0.24 -29.05
N VAL A 219 -3.29 -0.53 -28.75
CA VAL A 219 -2.60 -1.35 -29.78
C VAL A 219 -3.50 -2.48 -30.26
N ASP A 220 -4.21 -3.17 -29.36
CA ASP A 220 -5.11 -4.28 -29.72
C ASP A 220 -6.36 -3.78 -30.47
N PHE A 221 -6.86 -2.58 -30.15
CA PHE A 221 -7.91 -1.93 -30.92
C PHE A 221 -7.43 -1.50 -32.30
N ALA A 222 -6.34 -0.73 -32.38
CA ALA A 222 -5.86 -0.16 -33.63
C ALA A 222 -5.39 -1.24 -34.62
N SER A 223 -4.71 -2.28 -34.14
CA SER A 223 -4.30 -3.44 -34.95
C SER A 223 -5.49 -4.20 -35.55
N ARG A 224 -6.65 -4.16 -34.88
CA ARG A 224 -7.90 -4.73 -35.40
C ARG A 224 -8.75 -3.71 -36.18
N GLY A 225 -8.18 -2.54 -36.50
CA GLY A 225 -8.85 -1.49 -37.27
C GLY A 225 -9.87 -0.67 -36.47
N TYR A 226 -9.89 -0.81 -35.14
CA TYR A 226 -10.78 -0.04 -34.27
C TYR A 226 -10.08 1.22 -33.78
N THR A 227 -10.64 2.38 -34.12
CA THR A 227 -10.45 3.58 -33.30
C THR A 227 -11.24 3.36 -32.02
N VAL A 228 -10.69 3.73 -30.85
CA VAL A 228 -11.40 3.68 -29.55
C VAL A 228 -12.86 4.07 -29.80
N PRO A 229 -13.81 3.13 -29.64
CA PRO A 229 -15.11 3.31 -30.26
C PRO A 229 -15.71 4.67 -29.90
N ARG A 230 -16.08 5.49 -30.90
CA ARG A 230 -17.01 6.62 -30.67
C ARG A 230 -18.25 6.16 -29.89
N ALA A 231 -18.60 4.88 -30.01
CA ALA A 231 -19.63 4.23 -29.21
C ALA A 231 -19.40 4.32 -27.69
N LEU A 232 -18.14 4.23 -27.23
CA LEU A 232 -17.81 4.44 -25.83
C LEU A 232 -17.99 5.89 -25.41
N GLN A 233 -17.81 6.85 -26.32
CA GLN A 233 -18.08 8.26 -26.04
C GLN A 233 -19.57 8.60 -26.06
N MET A 234 -20.46 7.63 -26.36
CA MET A 234 -21.89 7.88 -26.31
C MET A 234 -22.32 8.00 -24.84
N PRO A 235 -22.93 9.13 -24.44
CA PRO A 235 -23.51 9.25 -23.13
C PRO A 235 -24.57 8.15 -22.94
N ASN A 236 -24.63 7.62 -21.72
CA ASN A 236 -25.62 6.63 -21.30
C ASN A 236 -25.52 5.23 -21.94
N MET A 237 -24.38 4.86 -22.54
CA MET A 237 -24.21 3.51 -23.06
C MET A 237 -24.25 2.48 -21.92
N PRO A 238 -25.10 1.44 -22.00
CA PRO A 238 -25.18 0.43 -20.96
C PRO A 238 -23.93 -0.46 -20.96
N VAL A 239 -23.33 -0.61 -19.79
CA VAL A 239 -22.12 -1.40 -19.57
C VAL A 239 -22.28 -2.38 -18.41
N ASN A 240 -21.55 -3.48 -18.47
CA ASN A 240 -21.28 -4.31 -17.30
C ASN A 240 -19.96 -3.86 -16.69
N VAL A 241 -19.93 -3.75 -15.38
CA VAL A 241 -18.78 -3.26 -14.62
C VAL A 241 -18.37 -4.33 -13.63
N ARG A 242 -17.12 -4.75 -13.68
CA ARG A 242 -16.52 -5.64 -12.68
C ARG A 242 -15.35 -4.92 -12.03
N ILE A 243 -15.29 -4.96 -10.70
CA ILE A 243 -14.20 -4.34 -9.94
C ILE A 243 -13.27 -5.47 -9.50
N VAL A 244 -11.96 -5.25 -9.63
CA VAL A 244 -10.91 -6.18 -9.24
C VAL A 244 -9.96 -5.47 -8.29
N PRO A 245 -9.65 -6.05 -7.11
CA PRO A 245 -8.76 -5.42 -6.16
C PRO A 245 -7.35 -5.31 -6.75
N SER A 246 -6.68 -4.20 -6.48
CA SER A 246 -5.30 -3.97 -6.91
C SER A 246 -4.41 -5.15 -6.50
N PRO A 247 -3.59 -5.72 -7.39
CA PRO A 247 -2.67 -6.81 -7.01
C PRO A 247 -1.45 -6.30 -6.26
N PHE A 248 -1.15 -5.01 -6.34
CA PHE A 248 0.12 -4.45 -5.85
C PHE A 248 0.37 -4.64 -4.35
N PRO A 249 -0.61 -4.44 -3.43
CA PRO A 249 -0.37 -4.68 -2.02
C PRO A 249 0.04 -6.14 -1.74
N PHE A 250 -0.71 -7.09 -2.31
CA PHE A 250 -0.43 -8.52 -2.20
C PHE A 250 0.96 -8.88 -2.76
N VAL A 251 1.27 -8.44 -3.97
CA VAL A 251 2.58 -8.70 -4.60
C VAL A 251 3.72 -8.11 -3.78
N ARG A 252 3.58 -6.88 -3.27
CA ARG A 252 4.59 -6.24 -2.42
C ARG A 252 4.81 -6.98 -1.11
N CYS A 253 3.73 -7.46 -0.47
CA CYS A 253 3.85 -8.28 0.73
C CYS A 253 4.58 -9.59 0.45
N LEU A 254 4.25 -10.28 -0.65
CA LEU A 254 4.97 -11.49 -1.07
C LEU A 254 6.45 -11.19 -1.35
N THR A 255 6.76 -10.13 -2.09
CA THR A 255 8.16 -9.72 -2.33
C THR A 255 8.91 -9.45 -1.04
N ALA A 256 8.27 -8.88 -0.02
CA ALA A 256 8.87 -8.67 1.29
C ALA A 256 9.11 -10.00 2.04
N VAL A 257 8.20 -10.96 1.92
CA VAL A 257 8.37 -12.32 2.48
C VAL A 257 9.51 -13.07 1.75
N ASP A 258 9.58 -12.98 0.43
CA ASP A 258 10.65 -13.57 -0.37
C ASP A 258 12.00 -12.95 -0.05
N TRP A 259 12.06 -11.64 0.15
CA TRP A 259 13.27 -10.96 0.60
C TRP A 259 13.71 -11.46 1.99
N LEU A 260 12.75 -11.62 2.92
CA LEU A 260 13.04 -12.16 4.25
C LEU A 260 13.58 -13.60 4.15
N ARG A 261 12.95 -14.45 3.33
CA ARG A 261 13.38 -15.83 3.05
C ARG A 261 14.76 -15.89 2.41
N ALA A 262 15.02 -15.09 1.38
CA ALA A 262 16.33 -15.01 0.74
C ALA A 262 17.41 -14.58 1.73
N THR A 263 17.08 -13.62 2.60
CA THR A 263 17.99 -13.20 3.67
C THR A 263 18.27 -14.36 4.62
N ILE A 264 17.26 -15.15 5.01
CA ILE A 264 17.43 -16.37 5.83
C ILE A 264 18.31 -17.41 5.14
N LEU A 265 18.08 -17.70 3.86
CA LEU A 265 18.86 -18.69 3.12
C LEU A 265 20.32 -18.27 2.89
N SER A 266 20.58 -16.96 2.78
CA SER A 266 21.95 -16.44 2.72
C SER A 266 22.72 -16.60 4.04
N MET A 267 22.01 -16.86 5.14
CA MET A 267 22.62 -17.25 6.40
C MET A 267 23.00 -18.72 6.29
N GLN A 268 24.29 -19.01 6.12
CA GLN A 268 24.78 -20.39 6.13
C GLN A 268 24.27 -21.11 7.39
N PRO A 269 23.86 -22.39 7.29
CA PRO A 269 23.49 -23.17 8.46
C PRO A 269 24.70 -23.19 9.39
N VAL A 270 24.54 -22.49 10.49
CA VAL A 270 25.58 -22.39 11.50
C VAL A 270 25.71 -23.77 12.12
N GLU A 271 26.74 -24.52 11.72
CA GLU A 271 27.11 -25.78 12.37
C GLU A 271 27.65 -25.55 13.80
N ASN A 272 27.95 -24.29 14.15
CA ASN A 272 28.50 -23.89 15.45
C ASN A 272 27.41 -23.41 16.43
N PRO A 273 27.01 -24.20 17.44
CA PRO A 273 26.00 -23.79 18.44
C PRO A 273 26.39 -22.58 19.32
N GLN A 274 27.58 -22.01 19.14
CA GLN A 274 28.06 -20.80 19.81
C GLN A 274 27.83 -19.50 19.02
N GLN A 275 27.39 -19.56 17.75
CA GLN A 275 27.19 -18.34 16.97
C GLN A 275 25.93 -17.60 17.45
N GLU A 276 26.03 -16.28 17.56
CA GLU A 276 24.93 -15.43 17.99
C GLU A 276 23.72 -15.53 17.05
N PRO A 277 22.48 -15.43 17.58
CA PRO A 277 21.28 -15.42 16.76
C PRO A 277 21.33 -14.27 15.75
N HIS A 278 20.73 -14.51 14.57
CA HIS A 278 20.79 -13.51 13.51
C HIS A 278 20.08 -12.21 13.93
N PRO A 279 20.62 -11.02 13.61
CA PRO A 279 20.04 -9.74 14.03
C PRO A 279 18.56 -9.54 13.61
N LEU A 280 18.15 -10.05 12.44
CA LEU A 280 16.74 -10.03 12.01
C LEU A 280 15.83 -10.90 12.85
N GLN A 281 16.34 -12.02 13.38
CA GLN A 281 15.57 -12.85 14.30
C GLN A 281 15.35 -12.11 15.61
N GLU A 282 16.38 -11.45 16.13
CA GLU A 282 16.26 -10.64 17.35
C GLU A 282 15.34 -9.44 17.14
N LEU A 283 15.32 -8.88 15.92
CA LEU A 283 14.42 -7.78 15.55
C LEU A 283 12.95 -8.23 15.52
N LEU A 284 12.65 -9.36 14.87
CA LEU A 284 11.28 -9.83 14.67
C LEU A 284 10.73 -10.62 15.86
N PHE A 285 11.60 -11.37 16.53
CA PHE A 285 11.28 -12.27 17.64
C PHE A 285 12.23 -12.03 18.83
N PRO A 286 12.24 -10.81 19.42
CA PRO A 286 13.11 -10.51 20.55
C PRO A 286 12.78 -11.43 21.71
N THR A 287 13.79 -12.15 22.20
CA THR A 287 13.64 -13.02 23.39
C THR A 287 13.84 -12.25 24.69
N ARG A 288 14.42 -11.05 24.62
CA ARG A 288 14.73 -10.19 25.76
C ARG A 288 14.44 -8.73 25.42
N ALA A 289 14.06 -7.97 26.44
CA ALA A 289 13.98 -6.53 26.32
C ALA A 289 15.38 -5.95 26.11
N PRO A 290 15.55 -4.97 25.21
CA PRO A 290 16.84 -4.33 25.01
C PRO A 290 17.26 -3.58 26.28
N ILE A 291 18.45 -3.87 26.79
CA ILE A 291 19.03 -3.14 27.90
C ILE A 291 19.61 -1.84 27.33
N LEU A 292 19.10 -0.71 27.83
CA LEU A 292 19.63 0.60 27.49
C LEU A 292 20.55 1.05 28.63
N PRO A 293 21.66 1.74 28.32
CA PRO A 293 22.42 2.43 29.37
C PRO A 293 21.53 3.45 30.10
N PRO A 294 21.96 4.06 31.19
CA PRO A 294 21.37 5.32 31.65
C PRO A 294 21.75 6.46 30.69
N LEU A 295 20.85 7.44 30.50
CA LEU A 295 21.18 8.70 29.84
C LEU A 295 21.80 9.61 30.89
N GLU A 296 22.94 10.21 30.58
CA GLU A 296 23.43 11.32 31.39
C GLU A 296 22.65 12.59 31.02
N ASP A 297 22.24 13.36 32.03
CA ASP A 297 21.41 14.56 31.83
C ASP A 297 22.12 15.62 30.97
N SER A 298 23.44 15.57 30.86
CA SER A 298 24.27 16.44 30.02
C SER A 298 24.05 16.27 28.51
N ASP A 299 23.58 15.11 28.06
CA ASP A 299 23.36 14.85 26.63
C ASP A 299 22.00 15.33 26.12
N LEU A 300 21.15 15.84 27.04
CA LEU A 300 19.76 16.23 26.76
C LEU A 300 19.55 17.75 26.73
N PHE A 301 20.60 18.57 26.79
CA PHE A 301 20.51 20.03 26.68
C PHE A 301 20.17 20.47 25.23
N PHE A 302 18.96 20.14 24.78
CA PHE A 302 18.33 20.83 23.67
C PHE A 302 17.74 22.12 24.24
N SER A 303 18.20 23.28 23.75
CA SER A 303 17.66 24.56 24.18
C SER A 303 16.15 24.55 23.96
N ASP A 304 15.41 24.85 25.03
CA ASP A 304 13.94 24.92 25.10
C ASP A 304 13.35 26.06 24.24
N ASP A 305 14.10 26.55 23.24
CA ASP A 305 13.81 27.73 22.42
C ASP A 305 12.71 27.49 21.37
N ALA A 306 12.09 26.31 21.35
CA ALA A 306 10.92 26.06 20.52
C ALA A 306 9.64 26.59 21.20
N ASN A 307 9.50 27.90 21.12
CA ASN A 307 8.29 28.70 21.26
C ASN A 307 6.95 27.91 21.27
N THR A 308 6.35 27.85 22.46
CA THR A 308 4.89 27.82 22.77
C THR A 308 4.04 26.56 22.49
N ASN A 309 3.46 26.07 23.59
CA ASN A 309 2.15 25.38 23.75
C ASN A 309 2.03 23.86 23.71
N ASP A 310 3.09 23.09 23.46
CA ASP A 310 2.97 21.63 23.43
C ASP A 310 3.95 20.93 24.40
N GLN A 311 3.81 21.20 25.71
CA GLN A 311 4.46 20.41 26.78
C GLN A 311 3.99 18.95 26.77
N LEU A 312 4.91 18.02 26.50
CA LEU A 312 4.66 16.59 26.64
C LEU A 312 4.49 16.24 28.12
N ASN A 313 3.61 15.29 28.43
CA ASN A 313 3.54 14.77 29.80
C ASN A 313 4.77 13.88 30.11
N GLY A 314 5.00 13.57 31.39
CA GLY A 314 6.18 12.82 31.82
C GLY A 314 6.35 11.45 31.14
N GLN A 315 5.26 10.75 30.80
CA GLN A 315 5.34 9.45 30.11
C GLN A 315 5.72 9.60 28.63
N GLN A 316 5.15 10.60 27.96
CA GLN A 316 5.48 10.94 26.58
C GLN A 316 6.94 11.40 26.47
N GLU A 317 7.37 12.26 27.39
CA GLU A 317 8.74 12.75 27.50
C GLU A 317 9.72 11.61 27.74
N ASN A 318 9.41 10.69 28.65
CA ASN A 318 10.23 9.49 28.89
C ASN A 318 10.38 8.62 27.64
N PHE A 319 9.31 8.45 26.86
CA PHE A 319 9.38 7.70 25.60
C PHE A 319 10.28 8.40 24.56
N VAL A 320 10.14 9.72 24.41
CA VAL A 320 11.00 10.51 23.52
C VAL A 320 12.46 10.41 23.95
N ARG A 321 12.73 10.55 25.26
CA ARG A 321 14.05 10.39 25.86
C ARG A 321 14.65 9.02 25.54
N LEU A 322 13.87 7.95 25.68
CA LEU A 322 14.29 6.59 25.37
C LEU A 322 14.63 6.41 23.87
N MET A 323 13.86 7.02 22.97
CA MET A 323 14.18 7.03 21.54
C MET A 323 15.49 7.77 21.25
N MET A 324 15.67 8.95 21.84
CA MET A 324 16.89 9.75 21.70
C MET A 324 18.12 9.00 22.18
N GLN A 325 18.02 8.39 23.36
CA GLN A 325 19.08 7.57 23.92
C GLN A 325 19.52 6.47 22.97
N ARG A 326 18.54 5.73 22.43
CA ARG A 326 18.81 4.68 21.47
C ARG A 326 19.57 5.31 20.33
N THR A 327 19.02 6.31 19.67
CA THR A 327 19.64 6.96 18.50
C THR A 327 21.10 7.35 18.73
N ILE A 328 21.41 8.01 19.85
CA ILE A 328 22.76 8.52 20.17
C ILE A 328 23.75 7.38 20.47
N HIS A 329 23.29 6.28 21.07
CA HIS A 329 24.19 5.25 21.59
C HIS A 329 25.15 4.69 20.52
N PRO A 330 26.46 4.58 20.77
CA PRO A 330 27.48 4.22 19.77
C PRO A 330 27.41 2.78 19.26
N THR A 331 26.50 1.93 19.75
CA THR A 331 26.20 0.62 19.14
C THR A 331 25.37 0.75 17.86
N THR A 332 25.61 1.79 17.06
CA THR A 332 24.92 2.08 15.81
C THR A 332 25.09 0.98 14.75
N ASP A 333 26.08 0.10 14.93
CA ASP A 333 26.39 -0.96 13.97
C ASP A 333 25.49 -2.21 14.13
N ASN A 334 24.75 -2.32 15.23
CA ASN A 334 23.82 -3.43 15.47
C ASN A 334 22.36 -3.02 15.23
N ILE A 335 21.61 -3.88 14.55
CA ILE A 335 20.15 -3.75 14.40
C ILE A 335 19.53 -3.71 15.79
N ARG A 336 18.74 -2.66 16.06
CA ARG A 336 18.11 -2.46 17.36
C ARG A 336 16.71 -3.04 17.37
N GLY A 337 16.36 -3.75 18.44
CA GLY A 337 15.00 -4.21 18.67
C GLY A 337 13.96 -3.07 18.63
N PRO A 338 12.70 -3.38 18.30
CA PRO A 338 11.66 -2.38 18.10
C PRO A 338 11.27 -1.68 19.39
N LEU A 339 10.83 -0.42 19.27
CA LEU A 339 10.15 0.32 20.33
C LEU A 339 8.67 0.42 20.03
N VAL A 340 7.84 0.12 21.02
CA VAL A 340 6.39 0.14 20.87
C VAL A 340 5.81 1.25 21.73
N LEU A 341 5.22 2.26 21.08
CA LEU A 341 4.42 3.29 21.73
C LEU A 341 2.95 2.87 21.75
N THR A 342 2.44 2.50 22.93
CA THR A 342 1.04 2.14 23.11
C THR A 342 0.29 3.23 23.89
N GLY A 343 -1.03 3.23 23.76
CA GLY A 343 -1.89 4.16 24.51
C GLY A 343 -3.29 4.28 23.90
N PRO A 344 -4.32 4.58 24.71
CA PRO A 344 -5.68 4.83 24.24
C PRO A 344 -5.81 5.93 23.18
N ALA A 345 -7.01 6.07 22.60
CA ALA A 345 -7.33 7.22 21.76
C ALA A 345 -7.17 8.52 22.56
N GLY A 346 -6.67 9.58 21.93
CA GLY A 346 -6.50 10.89 22.57
C GLY A 346 -5.23 11.07 23.41
N THR A 347 -4.44 10.03 23.71
CA THR A 347 -3.23 10.15 24.58
C THR A 347 -2.01 10.78 23.91
N GLY A 348 -2.17 11.43 22.76
CA GLY A 348 -1.09 12.16 22.11
C GLY A 348 0.00 11.30 21.44
N LYS A 349 -0.22 10.00 21.18
CA LYS A 349 0.77 9.12 20.52
C LYS A 349 1.44 9.75 19.29
N THR A 350 0.64 10.31 18.37
CA THR A 350 1.14 10.98 17.18
C THR A 350 2.04 12.17 17.53
N ARG A 351 1.68 12.93 18.57
CA ARG A 351 2.45 14.10 19.02
C ARG A 351 3.78 13.67 19.66
N THR A 352 3.76 12.66 20.51
CA THR A 352 4.98 12.05 21.09
C THR A 352 5.94 11.58 19.99
N MET A 353 5.42 10.84 19.00
CA MET A 353 6.23 10.35 17.87
C MET A 353 6.83 11.50 17.04
N LEU A 354 6.05 12.55 16.74
CA LEU A 354 6.56 13.70 16.00
C LEU A 354 7.63 14.46 16.78
N SER A 355 7.46 14.60 18.09
CA SER A 355 8.46 15.22 18.97
C SER A 355 9.76 14.40 18.98
N ALA A 356 9.66 13.07 19.02
CA ALA A 356 10.83 12.20 18.89
C ALA A 356 11.54 12.37 17.54
N ILE A 357 10.80 12.38 16.43
CA ILE A 357 11.36 12.61 15.09
C ILE A 357 12.09 13.95 15.04
N GLN A 358 11.48 15.02 15.55
CA GLN A 358 12.07 16.36 15.57
C GLN A 358 13.39 16.38 16.36
N ARG A 359 13.41 15.82 17.56
CA ARG A 359 14.62 15.78 18.39
C ARG A 359 15.72 14.93 17.76
N ILE A 360 15.37 13.78 17.16
CA ILE A 360 16.31 12.92 16.44
C ILE A 360 16.94 13.69 15.27
N LEU A 361 16.13 14.38 14.46
CA LEU A 361 16.65 15.17 13.34
C LEU A 361 17.54 16.33 13.80
N SER A 362 17.24 16.91 14.96
CA SER A 362 18.04 17.99 15.56
C SER A 362 19.45 17.55 15.97
N LEU A 363 19.66 16.25 16.25
CA LEU A 363 21.00 15.69 16.50
C LEU A 363 21.96 15.89 15.32
N ASN A 364 21.43 15.91 14.09
CA ASN A 364 22.25 16.10 12.89
C ASN A 364 22.83 17.52 12.79
N HIS A 365 22.23 18.50 13.47
CA HIS A 365 22.65 19.90 13.43
C HIS A 365 23.63 20.26 14.55
N HIS A 366 24.02 19.30 15.39
CA HIS A 366 24.90 19.57 16.52
C HIS A 366 26.33 19.86 16.04
N PRO A 367 26.91 21.04 16.35
CA PRO A 367 28.21 21.47 15.82
C PRO A 367 29.41 20.61 16.28
N LEU A 368 29.23 19.81 17.33
CA LEU A 368 30.25 18.85 17.79
C LEU A 368 30.36 17.59 16.90
N ASN A 369 29.35 17.32 16.06
CA ASN A 369 29.43 16.26 15.07
C ASN A 369 30.18 16.81 13.85
N GLY A 370 31.50 16.61 13.82
CA GLY A 370 32.37 17.11 12.75
C GLY A 370 31.94 16.68 11.34
N ALA A 371 32.68 17.13 10.32
CA ALA A 371 32.38 17.03 8.88
C ALA A 371 32.08 15.63 8.30
N HIS A 372 32.09 14.57 9.11
CA HIS A 372 31.70 13.20 8.77
C HIS A 372 30.37 12.76 9.39
N SER A 373 29.50 13.69 9.82
CA SER A 373 28.21 13.37 10.41
C SER A 373 27.33 12.55 9.45
N ASN A 374 27.08 11.28 9.78
CA ASN A 374 26.08 10.46 9.11
C ASN A 374 24.72 11.14 9.22
N ARG A 375 24.26 11.75 8.13
CA ARG A 375 22.95 12.40 8.08
C ARG A 375 21.87 11.35 8.28
N GLN A 376 21.25 11.36 9.46
CA GLN A 376 20.18 10.41 9.77
C GLN A 376 18.99 10.65 8.85
N GLN A 377 18.52 9.59 8.20
CA GLN A 377 17.30 9.60 7.40
C GLN A 377 16.22 8.80 8.13
N ILE A 378 15.02 9.35 8.20
CA ILE A 378 13.90 8.71 8.89
C ILE A 378 12.84 8.34 7.85
N LEU A 379 12.56 7.05 7.72
CA LEU A 379 11.43 6.53 6.96
C LEU A 379 10.20 6.45 7.88
N VAL A 380 9.13 7.15 7.52
CA VAL A 380 7.85 7.10 8.26
C VAL A 380 6.81 6.40 7.41
N CYS A 381 6.29 5.28 7.92
CA CYS A 381 5.29 4.45 7.23
C CYS A 381 3.97 4.46 8.01
N THR A 382 2.85 4.40 7.28
CA THR A 382 1.52 4.22 7.86
C THR A 382 0.68 3.28 6.99
N PRO A 383 -0.26 2.52 7.57
CA PRO A 383 -1.10 1.61 6.79
C PRO A 383 -2.16 2.33 5.93
N SER A 384 -2.38 3.63 6.12
CA SER A 384 -3.39 4.40 5.37
C SER A 384 -2.87 5.76 4.89
N HIS A 385 -3.35 6.19 3.71
CA HIS A 385 -3.03 7.51 3.17
C HIS A 385 -3.47 8.66 4.09
N THR A 386 -4.61 8.51 4.76
CA THR A 386 -5.10 9.51 5.71
C THR A 386 -4.12 9.71 6.86
N ALA A 387 -3.59 8.62 7.44
CA ALA A 387 -2.58 8.71 8.49
C ALA A 387 -1.28 9.35 7.98
N ALA A 388 -0.80 8.97 6.78
CA ALA A 388 0.36 9.58 6.14
C ALA A 388 0.20 11.10 5.95
N ASN A 389 -0.95 11.55 5.47
CA ASN A 389 -1.27 12.96 5.27
C ASN A 389 -1.28 13.73 6.60
N VAL A 390 -1.86 13.15 7.66
CA VAL A 390 -1.88 13.76 8.99
C VAL A 390 -0.46 13.93 9.55
N ILE A 391 0.37 12.90 9.45
CA ILE A 391 1.76 12.95 9.91
C ILE A 391 2.55 13.98 9.11
N THR A 392 2.46 13.93 7.78
CA THR A 392 3.20 14.82 6.86
C THR A 392 2.85 16.28 7.12
N ARG A 393 1.55 16.60 7.24
CA ARG A 393 1.09 17.96 7.53
C ARG A 393 1.60 18.47 8.88
N ARG A 394 1.61 17.61 9.90
CA ARG A 394 2.08 18.01 11.24
C ARG A 394 3.60 18.17 11.26
N LEU A 395 4.33 17.20 10.71
CA LEU A 395 5.78 17.25 10.60
C LEU A 395 6.25 18.47 9.78
N GLY A 396 5.55 18.78 8.68
CA GLY A 396 5.85 19.96 7.85
C GLY A 396 5.67 21.29 8.58
N LYS A 397 4.85 21.36 9.63
CA LYS A 397 4.80 22.55 10.50
C LYS A 397 6.04 22.65 11.39
N PHE A 398 6.49 21.52 11.94
CA PHE A 398 7.67 21.44 12.80
C PHE A 398 8.98 21.68 12.07
N LEU A 399 9.10 21.26 10.80
CA LEU A 399 10.34 21.41 10.02
C LEU A 399 10.51 22.77 9.33
N ARG A 400 9.47 23.62 9.33
CA ARG A 400 9.52 24.98 8.77
C ARG A 400 9.77 26.05 9.82
N ALA A 401 9.54 25.71 11.09
CA ALA A 401 9.95 26.51 12.24
C ALA A 401 11.45 26.28 12.48
#